data_AF-A0A9Q0WR00-F1
#
_entry.id   AF-A0A9Q0WR00-F1
#
_cell.length_a   1.000
_cell.length_b   1.000
_cell.length_c   1.000
_cell.angle_alpha   90.00
_cell.angle_beta   90.00
_cell.angle_gamma   90.00
#
_symmetry.space_group_name_H-M   'P 1'
#
loop_
_entity.id
_entity.type
_entity.pdbx_description
1 polymer ?
#
loop_
_entity_poly.entity_id
_entity_poly.type
_entity_poly.pdbx_seq_one_letter_code
_entity_poly.pdbx_strand_id
1 'polypeptide(L)'
;MGNNYNYECPHPVAIPPAKPFIESIKSGIEETLFPDDPFRQFKNQPASRKLILGLQYFVPVLEWAPRYTFEFFKADVIAGITIASLAVPQGISYASLANLPPITGLYSSFVPPLVYAMLGSSKDLAVGTVAVASLLIASMLGKEVNPNENPKLYLQLALTATFFAGVFQAALGFLRLGFIVDFLSHATIVGFMGGAATVVCLQQLKGILGLVRFTHETDLVSVMRSVFSQTHQWRWESGVLGCCFLFFLILTRYVSKRKPGFFWISAMAPLTSVVVASVLVYLTRAEQDGIQIIGQLKKGLKSTVGI
;
A
#
# COMPACT_ATOMS: atom_id res chain seq x y z
N MET A 1 53.49 -12.18 26.88
CA MET A 1 52.09 -12.65 26.94
C MET A 1 51.48 -12.50 25.57
N GLY A 2 51.18 -13.62 24.91
CA GLY A 2 50.58 -13.64 23.58
C GLY A 2 49.05 -13.50 23.61
N ASN A 3 48.49 -13.24 22.44
CA ASN A 3 47.34 -13.98 21.92
C ASN A 3 47.18 -13.67 20.43
N ASN A 4 47.82 -14.47 19.58
CA ASN A 4 47.43 -14.62 18.19
C ASN A 4 46.18 -15.51 18.16
N TYR A 5 45.02 -14.92 17.94
CA TYR A 5 43.81 -15.68 17.65
C TYR A 5 43.93 -16.21 16.20
N ASN A 6 44.38 -17.46 16.09
CA ASN A 6 44.25 -18.24 14.86
C ASN A 6 42.76 -18.51 14.63
N TYR A 7 42.18 -17.87 13.62
CA TYR A 7 40.91 -18.31 13.05
C TYR A 7 41.20 -19.54 12.18
N GLU A 8 41.13 -20.74 12.76
CA GLU A 8 41.06 -21.97 11.99
C GLU A 8 39.64 -22.09 11.41
N CYS A 9 39.47 -21.78 10.13
CA CYS A 9 38.25 -22.11 9.38
C CYS A 9 38.15 -23.65 9.26
N PRO A 10 37.18 -24.34 9.91
CA PRO A 10 37.19 -25.80 10.03
C PRO A 10 36.83 -26.56 8.75
N HIS A 11 36.51 -25.86 7.67
CA HIS A 11 35.97 -26.46 6.46
C HIS A 11 36.76 -25.97 5.24
N PRO A 12 37.61 -26.82 4.63
CA PRO A 12 38.14 -26.52 3.31
C PRO A 12 36.96 -26.45 2.35
N VAL A 13 36.69 -25.25 1.83
CA VAL A 13 35.67 -25.04 0.80
C VAL A 13 36.17 -25.78 -0.43
N ALA A 14 35.54 -26.93 -0.74
CA ALA A 14 35.88 -27.71 -1.92
C ALA A 14 35.71 -26.82 -3.15
N ILE A 15 36.81 -26.59 -3.88
CA ILE A 15 36.76 -25.83 -5.12
C ILE A 15 35.91 -26.66 -6.09
N PRO A 16 34.78 -26.12 -6.59
CA PRO A 16 33.94 -26.86 -7.51
C PRO A 16 34.75 -27.21 -8.77
N PRO A 17 34.54 -28.41 -9.36
CA PRO A 17 35.24 -28.81 -10.57
C PRO A 17 35.02 -27.78 -11.69
N ALA A 18 36.06 -27.53 -12.49
CA ALA A 18 35.98 -26.59 -13.61
C ALA A 18 34.88 -27.04 -14.59
N LYS A 19 33.83 -26.23 -14.72
CA LYS A 19 32.74 -26.44 -15.68
C LYS A 19 33.12 -25.83 -17.04
N PRO A 20 32.70 -26.42 -18.17
CA PRO A 20 32.89 -25.82 -19.49
C PRO A 20 32.22 -24.44 -19.59
N PHE A 21 32.79 -23.54 -20.40
CA PHE A 21 32.38 -22.13 -20.51
C PHE A 21 30.87 -21.94 -20.74
N ILE A 22 30.27 -22.75 -21.62
CA ILE A 22 28.83 -22.70 -21.92
C ILE A 22 27.99 -23.10 -20.70
N GLU A 23 28.45 -24.08 -19.91
CA GLU A 23 27.75 -24.55 -18.72
C GLU A 23 27.91 -23.56 -17.56
N SER A 24 29.04 -22.86 -17.48
CA SER A 24 29.23 -21.71 -16.56
C SER A 24 28.33 -20.53 -16.92
N ILE A 25 28.16 -20.22 -18.21
CA ILE A 25 27.22 -19.17 -18.65
C ILE A 25 25.79 -19.59 -18.36
N LYS A 26 25.42 -20.83 -18.71
CA LYS A 26 24.07 -21.35 -18.47
C LYS A 26 23.73 -21.35 -16.98
N SER A 27 24.64 -21.86 -16.14
CA SER A 27 24.46 -21.84 -14.69
C SER A 27 24.46 -20.42 -14.11
N GLY A 28 25.28 -19.51 -14.63
CA GLY A 28 25.23 -18.10 -14.23
C GLY A 28 23.90 -17.43 -14.58
N ILE A 29 23.37 -17.68 -15.79
CA ILE A 29 22.04 -17.19 -16.20
C ILE A 29 20.94 -17.84 -15.37
N GLU A 30 21.03 -19.14 -15.11
CA GLU A 30 20.07 -19.90 -14.31
C GLU A 30 20.07 -19.45 -12.84
N GLU A 31 21.24 -19.24 -12.23
CA GLU A 31 21.37 -18.69 -10.87
C GLU A 31 20.92 -17.23 -10.79
N THR A 32 21.16 -16.42 -11.83
CA THR A 32 20.74 -15.01 -11.85
C THR A 32 19.23 -14.87 -12.07
N LEU A 33 18.62 -15.68 -12.94
CA LEU A 33 17.19 -15.63 -13.25
C LEU A 33 16.35 -16.46 -12.27
N PHE A 34 16.94 -17.49 -11.65
CA PHE A 34 16.27 -18.40 -10.71
C PHE A 34 17.16 -18.67 -9.47
N PRO A 35 17.44 -17.66 -8.63
CA PRO A 35 18.27 -17.83 -7.42
C PRO A 35 17.69 -18.88 -6.47
N ASP A 36 16.35 -18.93 -6.37
CA ASP A 36 15.59 -19.93 -5.65
C ASP A 36 14.89 -20.84 -6.66
N ASP A 37 15.54 -21.92 -7.10
CA ASP A 37 14.91 -22.89 -8.02
C ASP A 37 13.66 -23.51 -7.35
N PRO A 38 12.43 -23.08 -7.73
CA PRO A 38 11.23 -23.47 -7.00
C PRO A 38 10.89 -24.94 -7.25
N PHE A 39 11.50 -25.55 -8.27
CA PHE A 39 11.26 -26.92 -8.68
C PHE A 39 12.14 -27.94 -7.93
N ARG A 40 13.07 -27.48 -7.10
CA ARG A 40 13.96 -28.36 -6.33
C ARG A 40 13.18 -29.26 -5.36
N GLN A 41 12.11 -28.72 -4.78
CA GLN A 41 11.15 -29.44 -3.91
C GLN A 41 10.27 -30.46 -4.66
N PHE A 42 10.19 -30.38 -5.99
CA PHE A 42 9.47 -31.32 -6.85
C PHE A 42 10.34 -32.50 -7.30
N LYS A 43 11.67 -32.38 -7.16
CA LYS A 43 12.63 -33.41 -7.54
C LYS A 43 12.44 -34.61 -6.60
N ASN A 44 12.31 -35.82 -7.18
CA ASN A 44 12.14 -37.11 -6.46
C ASN A 44 10.78 -37.36 -5.76
N GLN A 45 9.71 -36.66 -6.14
CA GLN A 45 8.34 -36.91 -5.63
C GLN A 45 7.48 -37.72 -6.62
N PRO A 46 6.49 -38.53 -6.16
CA PRO A 46 5.53 -39.21 -7.04
C PRO A 46 4.63 -38.21 -7.79
N ALA A 47 4.09 -38.60 -8.96
CA ALA A 47 3.36 -37.71 -9.87
C ALA A 47 2.15 -36.99 -9.21
N SER A 48 1.42 -37.68 -8.33
CA SER A 48 0.32 -37.10 -7.54
C SER A 48 0.80 -36.00 -6.58
N ARG A 49 1.95 -36.21 -5.94
CA ARG A 49 2.53 -35.23 -5.02
C ARG A 49 3.14 -34.03 -5.75
N LYS A 50 3.65 -34.22 -6.98
CA LYS A 50 4.05 -33.11 -7.85
C LYS A 50 2.87 -32.22 -8.24
N LEU A 51 1.69 -32.79 -8.52
CA LEU A 51 0.49 -32.01 -8.81
C LEU A 51 0.02 -31.19 -7.59
N ILE A 52 0.03 -31.80 -6.40
CA ILE A 52 -0.33 -31.11 -5.14
C ILE A 52 0.65 -29.97 -4.84
N LEU A 53 1.96 -30.23 -4.94
CA LEU A 53 2.99 -29.20 -4.75
C LEU A 53 2.88 -28.08 -5.78
N GLY A 54 2.48 -28.41 -7.02
CA GLY A 54 2.26 -27.41 -8.07
C GLY A 54 1.08 -26.52 -7.74
N LEU A 55 -0.02 -27.11 -7.28
CA LEU A 55 -1.20 -26.37 -6.85
C LEU A 55 -0.92 -25.51 -5.61
N GLN A 56 -0.14 -26.01 -4.64
CA GLN A 56 0.31 -25.25 -3.47
C GLN A 56 1.24 -24.08 -3.85
N TYR A 57 2.05 -24.26 -4.89
CA TYR A 57 2.93 -23.20 -5.41
C TYR A 57 2.13 -22.05 -6.04
N PHE A 58 1.07 -22.34 -6.81
CA PHE A 58 0.23 -21.32 -7.45
C PHE A 58 -0.83 -20.73 -6.51
N VAL A 59 -1.31 -21.52 -5.54
CA VAL A 59 -2.33 -21.11 -4.58
C VAL A 59 -1.84 -21.43 -3.15
N PRO A 60 -1.02 -20.54 -2.55
CA PRO A 60 -0.40 -20.76 -1.23
C PRO A 60 -1.40 -21.04 -0.11
N VAL A 61 -2.67 -20.62 -0.26
CA VAL A 61 -3.76 -20.94 0.67
C VAL A 61 -3.87 -22.42 0.99
N LEU A 62 -3.60 -23.29 0.02
CA LEU A 62 -3.70 -24.74 0.18
C LEU A 62 -2.56 -25.33 1.00
N GLU A 63 -1.45 -24.61 1.16
CA GLU A 63 -0.37 -25.03 2.03
C GLU A 63 -0.62 -24.58 3.47
N TRP A 64 -1.05 -23.34 3.68
CA TRP A 64 -1.14 -22.77 5.02
C TRP A 64 -2.47 -23.03 5.73
N ALA A 65 -3.60 -23.08 5.00
CA ALA A 65 -4.91 -23.26 5.61
C ALA A 65 -5.03 -24.59 6.40
N PRO A 66 -4.49 -25.73 5.94
CA PRO A 66 -4.53 -26.98 6.71
C PRO A 66 -3.67 -26.95 7.98
N ARG A 67 -2.64 -26.09 8.04
CA ARG A 67 -1.74 -25.94 9.19
C ARG A 67 -2.19 -24.83 10.15
N TYR A 68 -3.35 -24.23 9.90
CA TYR A 68 -3.84 -23.08 10.65
C TYR A 68 -4.47 -23.50 11.97
N THR A 69 -4.05 -22.86 13.07
CA THR A 69 -4.53 -23.19 14.42
C THR A 69 -5.49 -22.11 14.93
N PHE A 70 -6.31 -22.47 15.92
CA PHE A 70 -7.25 -21.53 16.54
C PHE A 70 -6.55 -20.40 17.32
N GLU A 71 -5.31 -20.60 17.76
CA GLU A 71 -4.51 -19.54 18.38
C GLU A 71 -4.11 -18.47 17.37
N PHE A 72 -3.71 -18.88 16.16
CA PHE A 72 -3.45 -17.95 15.06
C PHE A 72 -4.71 -17.19 14.67
N PHE A 73 -5.88 -17.85 14.64
CA PHE A 73 -7.16 -17.17 14.38
C PHE A 73 -7.42 -16.00 15.33
N LYS A 74 -7.20 -16.18 16.63
CA LYS A 74 -7.41 -15.09 17.61
C LYS A 74 -6.45 -13.93 17.37
N ALA A 75 -5.17 -14.23 17.09
CA ALA A 75 -4.18 -13.20 16.79
C ALA A 75 -4.51 -12.45 15.49
N ASP A 76 -4.91 -13.17 14.45
CA ASP A 76 -5.23 -12.60 13.13
C ASP A 76 -6.52 -11.78 13.15
N VAL A 77 -7.51 -12.13 13.97
CA VAL A 77 -8.71 -11.29 14.16
C VAL A 77 -8.32 -9.93 14.74
N ILE A 78 -7.42 -9.92 15.72
CA ILE A 78 -6.94 -8.69 16.37
C ILE A 78 -6.11 -7.84 15.40
N ALA A 79 -5.18 -8.48 14.67
CA ALA A 79 -4.37 -7.84 13.66
C ALA A 79 -5.23 -7.32 12.50
N GLY A 80 -6.22 -8.10 12.05
CA GLY A 80 -7.16 -7.75 11.00
C GLY A 80 -8.03 -6.55 11.37
N ILE A 81 -8.57 -6.49 12.60
CA ILE A 81 -9.31 -5.32 13.09
C ILE A 81 -8.40 -4.08 13.12
N THR A 82 -7.14 -4.24 13.55
CA THR A 82 -6.14 -3.16 13.58
C THR A 82 -5.79 -2.65 12.18
N ILE A 83 -5.62 -3.54 11.21
CA ILE A 83 -5.33 -3.17 9.83
C ILE A 83 -6.57 -2.53 9.20
N ALA A 84 -7.76 -3.06 9.45
CA ALA A 84 -9.01 -2.53 8.94
C ALA A 84 -9.30 -1.11 9.46
N SER A 85 -9.04 -0.84 10.75
CA SER A 85 -9.21 0.50 11.34
C SER A 85 -8.29 1.55 10.69
N LEU A 86 -7.14 1.13 10.15
CA LEU A 86 -6.22 1.97 9.38
C LEU A 86 -6.63 2.07 7.90
N ALA A 87 -6.93 0.94 7.27
CA ALA A 87 -7.14 0.82 5.82
C ALA A 87 -8.40 1.53 5.32
N VAL A 88 -9.47 1.59 6.14
CA VAL A 88 -10.73 2.26 5.78
C VAL A 88 -10.55 3.77 5.62
N PRO A 89 -10.11 4.53 6.65
CA PRO A 89 -9.91 5.97 6.50
C PRO A 89 -8.80 6.30 5.50
N GLN A 90 -7.75 5.49 5.45
CA GLN A 90 -6.64 5.63 4.50
C GLN A 90 -7.12 5.49 3.05
N GLY A 91 -7.92 4.46 2.74
CA GLY A 91 -8.46 4.24 1.40
C GLY A 91 -9.36 5.38 0.92
N ILE A 92 -10.20 5.91 1.82
CA ILE A 92 -11.06 7.07 1.54
C ILE A 92 -10.21 8.31 1.23
N SER A 93 -9.20 8.60 2.05
CA SER A 93 -8.30 9.74 1.83
C SER A 93 -7.55 9.61 0.50
N TYR A 94 -7.01 8.42 0.20
CA TYR A 94 -6.21 8.19 -1.01
C TYR A 94 -7.04 8.16 -2.28
N ALA A 95 -8.31 7.75 -2.23
CA ALA A 95 -9.22 7.93 -3.38
C ALA A 95 -9.46 9.42 -3.66
N SER A 96 -9.64 10.23 -2.61
CA SER A 96 -9.76 11.68 -2.77
C SER A 96 -8.50 12.33 -3.33
N LEU A 97 -7.30 11.84 -2.97
CA LEU A 97 -6.04 12.29 -3.58
C LEU A 97 -5.96 11.95 -5.07
N ALA A 98 -6.57 10.84 -5.49
CA ALA A 98 -6.67 10.43 -6.89
C ALA A 98 -7.79 11.17 -7.66
N ASN A 99 -8.47 12.15 -7.06
CA ASN A 99 -9.68 12.78 -7.58
C ASN A 99 -10.80 11.77 -7.94
N LEU A 100 -10.84 10.63 -7.25
CA LEU A 100 -11.85 9.58 -7.43
C LEU A 100 -12.90 9.63 -6.31
N PRO A 101 -14.11 9.11 -6.57
CA PRO A 101 -15.13 8.98 -5.53
C PRO A 101 -14.61 8.13 -4.35
N PRO A 102 -14.78 8.54 -3.08
CA PRO A 102 -14.25 7.83 -1.91
C PRO A 102 -14.57 6.33 -1.83
N ILE A 103 -15.71 5.92 -2.39
CA ILE A 103 -16.12 4.51 -2.45
C ILE A 103 -15.17 3.62 -3.26
N THR A 104 -14.45 4.18 -4.26
CA THR A 104 -13.45 3.41 -5.02
C THR A 104 -12.26 3.03 -4.14
N GLY A 105 -11.88 3.91 -3.22
CA GLY A 105 -10.88 3.63 -2.19
C GLY A 105 -11.28 2.48 -1.28
N LEU A 106 -12.55 2.44 -0.87
CA LEU A 106 -13.07 1.35 -0.05
C LEU A 106 -13.05 0.00 -0.79
N TYR A 107 -13.43 -0.02 -2.08
CA TYR A 107 -13.31 -1.22 -2.91
C TYR A 107 -11.84 -1.67 -3.05
N SER A 108 -10.92 -0.73 -3.23
CA SER A 108 -9.48 -1.01 -3.35
C SER A 108 -8.84 -1.44 -2.02
N SER A 109 -9.42 -1.07 -0.87
CA SER A 109 -8.98 -1.56 0.45
C SER A 109 -9.60 -2.91 0.85
N PHE A 110 -10.56 -3.45 0.08
CA PHE A 110 -11.24 -4.71 0.41
C PHE A 110 -10.91 -5.84 -0.58
N VAL A 111 -11.04 -5.58 -1.89
CA VAL A 111 -10.90 -6.63 -2.92
C VAL A 111 -9.46 -7.13 -3.07
N PRO A 112 -8.43 -6.27 -3.24
CA PRO A 112 -7.04 -6.73 -3.39
C PRO A 112 -6.50 -7.53 -2.20
N PRO A 113 -6.75 -7.15 -0.92
CA PRO A 113 -6.35 -7.97 0.22
C PRO A 113 -6.99 -9.36 0.24
N LEU A 114 -8.27 -9.46 -0.16
CA LEU A 114 -8.96 -10.75 -0.26
C LEU A 114 -8.31 -11.65 -1.32
N VAL A 115 -7.98 -11.09 -2.49
CA VAL A 115 -7.26 -11.81 -3.55
C VAL A 115 -5.86 -12.20 -3.07
N TYR A 116 -5.16 -11.30 -2.39
CA TYR A 116 -3.83 -11.56 -1.84
C TYR A 116 -3.84 -12.62 -0.73
N ALA A 117 -4.87 -12.68 0.11
CA ALA A 117 -4.98 -13.74 1.13
C ALA A 117 -5.04 -15.15 0.51
N MET A 118 -5.55 -15.28 -0.72
CA MET A 118 -5.63 -16.57 -1.44
C MET A 118 -4.35 -16.88 -2.23
N LEU A 119 -3.79 -15.89 -2.91
CA LEU A 119 -2.69 -16.06 -3.89
C LEU A 119 -1.32 -15.61 -3.38
N GLY A 120 -1.27 -14.87 -2.27
CA GLY A 120 -0.07 -14.27 -1.72
C GLY A 120 0.86 -15.31 -1.09
N SER A 121 2.15 -15.15 -1.31
CA SER A 121 3.19 -15.99 -0.74
C SER A 121 3.56 -15.62 0.71
N SER A 122 3.34 -14.36 1.12
CA SER A 122 3.62 -13.87 2.47
C SER A 122 2.34 -13.75 3.29
N LYS A 123 2.36 -14.26 4.51
CA LYS A 123 1.22 -14.22 5.45
C LYS A 123 1.10 -12.89 6.19
N ASP A 124 2.22 -12.16 6.29
CA ASP A 124 2.29 -10.93 7.09
C ASP A 124 2.11 -9.67 6.24
N LEU A 125 2.06 -9.80 4.91
CA LEU A 125 1.93 -8.64 4.01
C LEU A 125 0.47 -8.19 3.91
N ALA A 126 0.20 -7.01 4.45
CA ALA A 126 -1.07 -6.31 4.24
C ALA A 126 -1.02 -5.49 2.94
N VAL A 127 -1.77 -5.93 1.94
CA VAL A 127 -1.98 -5.15 0.70
C VAL A 127 -3.01 -4.05 0.96
N GLY A 128 -2.90 -2.91 0.29
CA GLY A 128 -3.87 -1.84 0.41
C GLY A 128 -3.57 -0.67 -0.53
N THR A 129 -4.36 0.39 -0.41
CA THR A 129 -4.17 1.62 -1.19
C THR A 129 -2.90 2.37 -0.78
N VAL A 130 -2.17 2.90 -1.75
CA VAL A 130 -0.92 3.65 -1.55
C VAL A 130 -1.05 5.08 -2.08
N ALA A 131 -0.62 6.06 -1.27
CA ALA A 131 -0.75 7.48 -1.60
C ALA A 131 -0.06 7.89 -2.91
N VAL A 132 1.13 7.32 -3.16
CA VAL A 132 1.93 7.65 -4.35
C VAL A 132 1.22 7.23 -5.64
N ALA A 133 0.63 6.03 -5.64
CA ALA A 133 -0.15 5.55 -6.78
C ALA A 133 -1.37 6.45 -7.02
N SER A 134 -2.06 6.88 -5.96
CA SER A 134 -3.17 7.83 -6.07
C SER A 134 -2.76 9.16 -6.72
N LEU A 135 -1.63 9.73 -6.29
CA LEU A 135 -1.12 10.98 -6.86
C LEU A 135 -0.69 10.83 -8.32
N LEU A 136 -0.09 9.68 -8.68
CA LEU A 136 0.29 9.40 -10.06
C LEU A 136 -0.94 9.30 -10.96
N ILE A 137 -1.99 8.60 -10.52
CA ILE A 137 -3.27 8.55 -11.24
C ILE A 137 -3.84 9.97 -11.39
N ALA A 138 -3.86 10.78 -10.32
CA ALA A 138 -4.33 12.16 -10.38
C ALA A 138 -3.57 13.00 -11.41
N SER A 139 -2.24 12.94 -11.39
CA SER A 139 -1.37 13.74 -12.27
C SER A 139 -1.45 13.32 -13.74
N MET A 140 -1.52 12.01 -14.01
CA MET A 140 -1.54 11.50 -15.39
C MET A 140 -2.92 11.64 -16.02
N LEU A 141 -3.98 11.25 -15.31
CA LEU A 141 -5.34 11.32 -15.85
C LEU A 141 -5.89 12.74 -15.83
N GLY A 142 -5.48 13.57 -14.86
CA GLY A 142 -5.94 14.96 -14.75
C GLY A 142 -5.51 15.83 -15.93
N LYS A 143 -4.46 15.45 -16.67
CA LYS A 143 -4.03 16.11 -17.91
C LYS A 143 -4.92 15.78 -19.11
N GLU A 144 -5.48 14.57 -19.12
CA GLU A 144 -6.30 14.07 -20.23
C GLU A 144 -7.78 14.41 -20.04
N VAL A 145 -8.28 14.29 -18.80
CA VAL A 145 -9.70 14.47 -18.48
C VAL A 145 -9.84 15.24 -17.18
N ASN A 146 -10.60 16.33 -17.21
CA ASN A 146 -10.98 17.06 -16.01
C ASN A 146 -11.98 16.22 -15.19
N PRO A 147 -11.66 15.84 -13.94
CA PRO A 147 -12.54 15.00 -13.12
C PRO A 147 -13.89 15.66 -12.80
N ASN A 148 -13.97 16.99 -12.84
CA ASN A 148 -15.20 17.73 -12.55
C ASN A 148 -16.15 17.78 -13.74
N GLU A 149 -15.63 17.78 -14.97
CA GLU A 149 -16.43 17.85 -16.19
C GLU A 149 -17.00 16.48 -16.55
N ASN A 150 -16.18 15.43 -16.49
CA ASN A 150 -16.55 14.08 -16.92
C ASN A 150 -16.13 13.01 -15.89
N PRO A 151 -16.78 12.96 -14.70
CA PRO A 151 -16.39 12.05 -13.62
C PRO A 151 -16.54 10.57 -13.98
N LYS A 152 -17.49 10.20 -14.86
CA LYS A 152 -17.66 8.83 -15.33
C LYS A 152 -16.49 8.38 -16.22
N LEU A 153 -16.08 9.24 -17.15
CA LEU A 153 -14.96 8.97 -18.04
C LEU A 153 -13.65 8.88 -17.26
N TYR A 154 -13.44 9.79 -16.31
CA TYR A 154 -12.27 9.77 -15.42
C TYR A 154 -12.15 8.45 -14.65
N LEU A 155 -13.27 7.96 -14.09
CA LEU A 155 -13.32 6.67 -13.41
C LEU A 155 -13.00 5.50 -14.36
N GLN A 156 -13.56 5.50 -15.57
CA GLN A 156 -13.28 4.46 -16.56
C GLN A 156 -11.80 4.45 -16.95
N LEU A 157 -11.20 5.62 -17.16
CA LEU A 157 -9.78 5.75 -17.48
C LEU A 157 -8.89 5.26 -16.32
N ALA A 158 -9.27 5.52 -15.08
CA ALA A 158 -8.55 5.01 -13.91
C ALA A 158 -8.63 3.47 -13.83
N LEU A 159 -9.79 2.90 -14.12
CA LEU A 159 -9.99 1.44 -14.15
C LEU A 159 -9.23 0.76 -15.30
N THR A 160 -9.22 1.37 -16.49
CA THR A 160 -8.45 0.83 -17.63
C THR A 160 -6.95 0.92 -17.38
N ALA A 161 -6.45 2.06 -16.88
CA ALA A 161 -5.04 2.23 -16.54
C ALA A 161 -4.59 1.22 -15.47
N THR A 162 -5.38 1.03 -14.42
CA THR A 162 -5.09 0.04 -13.36
C THR A 162 -5.20 -1.40 -13.86
N PHE A 163 -6.13 -1.70 -14.77
CA PHE A 163 -6.21 -3.01 -15.44
C PHE A 163 -4.93 -3.31 -16.24
N PHE A 164 -4.48 -2.37 -17.08
CA PHE A 164 -3.24 -2.54 -17.85
C PHE A 164 -2.01 -2.62 -16.93
N ALA A 165 -1.95 -1.84 -15.85
CA ALA A 165 -0.90 -1.97 -14.85
C ALA A 165 -0.88 -3.37 -14.22
N GLY A 166 -2.06 -3.94 -13.92
CA GLY A 166 -2.20 -5.31 -13.42
C GLY A 166 -1.77 -6.37 -14.44
N VAL A 167 -2.16 -6.22 -15.71
CA VAL A 167 -1.71 -7.11 -16.80
C VAL A 167 -0.20 -7.05 -16.97
N PHE A 168 0.37 -5.84 -16.94
CA PHE A 168 1.81 -5.65 -17.03
C PHE A 168 2.54 -6.28 -15.84
N GLN A 169 2.04 -6.07 -14.61
CA GLN A 169 2.60 -6.68 -13.40
C GLN A 169 2.48 -8.21 -13.43
N ALA A 170 1.37 -8.76 -13.95
CA ALA A 170 1.19 -10.19 -14.14
C ALA A 170 2.16 -10.75 -15.20
N ALA A 171 2.39 -10.03 -16.29
CA ALA A 171 3.37 -10.41 -17.31
C ALA A 171 4.80 -10.40 -16.74
N LEU A 172 5.19 -9.37 -15.98
CA LEU A 172 6.49 -9.33 -15.30
C LEU A 172 6.64 -10.48 -14.30
N GLY A 173 5.57 -10.80 -13.56
CA GLY A 173 5.54 -11.94 -12.64
C GLY A 173 5.68 -13.29 -13.34
N PHE A 174 4.99 -13.47 -14.48
CA PHE A 174 5.09 -14.67 -15.31
C PHE A 174 6.49 -14.85 -15.90
N LEU A 175 7.09 -13.75 -16.37
CA LEU A 175 8.48 -13.71 -16.84
C LEU A 175 9.51 -13.77 -15.69
N ARG A 176 9.05 -13.80 -14.43
CA ARG A 176 9.88 -13.82 -13.21
C ARG A 176 10.91 -12.70 -13.16
N LEU A 177 10.54 -11.53 -13.68
CA LEU A 177 11.38 -10.32 -13.69
C LEU A 177 11.42 -9.62 -12.32
N GLY A 178 11.12 -10.33 -11.23
CA GLY A 178 11.18 -9.81 -9.86
C GLY A 178 12.60 -9.43 -9.44
N PHE A 179 13.61 -10.11 -9.99
CA PHE A 179 15.03 -9.81 -9.74
C PHE A 179 15.42 -8.36 -10.12
N ILE A 180 14.65 -7.71 -11.01
CA ILE A 180 14.87 -6.31 -11.38
C ILE A 180 14.76 -5.40 -10.14
N VAL A 181 13.94 -5.77 -9.16
CA VAL A 181 13.79 -5.03 -7.91
C VAL A 181 15.07 -5.06 -7.09
N ASP A 182 15.86 -6.14 -7.18
CA ASP A 182 17.14 -6.26 -6.45
C ASP A 182 18.24 -5.35 -7.03
N PHE A 183 18.07 -4.88 -8.27
CA PHE A 183 18.96 -3.88 -8.88
C PHE A 183 18.69 -2.45 -8.40
N LEU A 184 17.59 -2.20 -7.69
CA LEU A 184 17.30 -0.89 -7.13
C LEU A 184 18.14 -0.65 -5.88
N SER A 185 19.03 0.34 -5.93
CA SER A 185 19.86 0.69 -4.78
C SER A 185 19.00 1.14 -3.60
N HIS A 186 19.41 0.77 -2.39
CA HIS A 186 18.75 1.22 -1.16
C HIS A 186 18.64 2.76 -1.09
N ALA A 187 19.67 3.48 -1.58
CA ALA A 187 19.66 4.94 -1.64
C ALA A 187 18.55 5.49 -2.56
N THR A 188 18.33 4.84 -3.71
CA THR A 188 17.26 5.23 -4.65
C THR A 188 15.88 5.03 -4.03
N ILE A 189 15.66 3.90 -3.35
CA ILE A 189 14.39 3.61 -2.68
C ILE A 189 14.11 4.63 -1.57
N VAL A 190 15.11 4.89 -0.71
CA VAL A 190 14.98 5.88 0.37
C VAL A 190 14.72 7.29 -0.18
N GLY A 191 15.44 7.71 -1.23
CA GLY A 191 15.25 9.00 -1.89
C GLY A 191 13.85 9.14 -2.49
N PHE A 192 13.37 8.11 -3.19
CA PHE A 192 12.02 8.06 -3.74
C PHE A 192 10.95 8.14 -2.63
N MET A 193 11.09 7.36 -1.56
CA MET A 193 10.17 7.41 -0.42
C MET A 193 10.15 8.77 0.27
N GLY A 194 11.31 9.42 0.44
CA GLY A 194 11.40 10.77 1.02
C GLY A 194 10.71 11.82 0.15
N GLY A 195 10.91 11.76 -1.17
CA GLY A 195 10.21 12.61 -2.13
C GLY A 195 8.70 12.39 -2.11
N ALA A 196 8.27 11.13 -2.19
CA ALA A 196 6.88 10.73 -2.07
C ALA A 196 6.22 11.23 -0.79
N ALA A 197 6.87 11.03 0.37
CA ALA A 197 6.38 11.50 1.66
C ALA A 197 6.22 13.03 1.68
N THR A 198 7.17 13.77 1.10
CA THR A 198 7.11 15.23 1.00
C THR A 198 5.90 15.67 0.16
N VAL A 199 5.69 15.07 -1.01
CA VAL A 199 4.53 15.38 -1.86
C VAL A 199 3.22 15.04 -1.16
N VAL A 200 3.14 13.89 -0.49
CA VAL A 200 1.93 13.51 0.28
C VAL A 200 1.64 14.52 1.39
N CYS A 201 2.65 14.94 2.16
CA CYS A 201 2.49 15.96 3.20
C CYS A 201 1.97 17.29 2.64
N LEU A 202 2.50 17.74 1.50
CA LEU A 202 2.03 18.95 0.84
C LEU A 202 0.57 18.83 0.37
N GLN A 203 0.18 17.65 -0.11
CA GLN A 203 -1.20 17.38 -0.54
C GLN A 203 -2.19 17.35 0.62
N GLN A 204 -1.75 16.97 1.83
CA GLN A 204 -2.59 17.06 3.04
C GLN A 204 -2.85 18.51 3.47
N LEU A 205 -2.03 19.47 3.07
CA LEU A 205 -2.27 20.90 3.39
C LEU A 205 -3.58 21.41 2.80
N LYS A 206 -4.04 20.86 1.67
CA LYS A 206 -5.37 21.18 1.09
C LYS A 206 -6.48 20.97 2.12
N GLY A 207 -6.48 19.81 2.78
CA GLY A 207 -7.48 19.43 3.77
C GLY A 207 -7.36 20.23 5.06
N ILE A 208 -6.13 20.39 5.57
CA ILE A 208 -5.88 21.13 6.81
C ILE A 208 -6.23 22.61 6.66
N LEU A 209 -5.87 23.25 5.55
CA LEU A 209 -6.15 24.68 5.32
C LEU A 209 -7.58 24.94 4.83
N GLY A 210 -8.35 23.90 4.52
CA GLY A 210 -9.73 24.02 4.04
C GLY A 210 -9.85 24.63 2.63
N LEU A 211 -8.84 24.48 1.79
CA LEU A 211 -8.80 25.11 0.47
C LEU A 211 -9.83 24.47 -0.49
N VAL A 212 -10.72 25.30 -1.04
CA VAL A 212 -11.74 24.86 -2.01
C VAL A 212 -11.16 24.79 -3.43
N ARG A 213 -10.33 25.77 -3.80
CA ARG A 213 -9.61 25.79 -5.09
C ARG A 213 -8.17 25.38 -4.86
N PHE A 214 -7.88 24.11 -5.13
CA PHE A 214 -6.54 23.56 -5.05
C PHE A 214 -6.09 23.12 -6.43
N THR A 215 -4.80 23.26 -6.72
CA THR A 215 -4.24 22.84 -8.01
C THR A 215 -4.51 21.36 -8.28
N HIS A 216 -4.81 21.03 -9.53
CA HIS A 216 -4.89 19.63 -9.98
C HIS A 216 -3.50 19.02 -10.18
N GLU A 217 -2.49 19.87 -10.28
CA GLU A 217 -1.11 19.42 -10.42
C GLU A 217 -0.56 18.88 -9.11
N THR A 218 0.27 17.85 -9.21
CA THR A 218 0.90 17.22 -8.06
C THR A 218 2.33 17.71 -7.82
N ASP A 219 2.85 18.60 -8.66
CA ASP A 219 4.20 19.11 -8.53
C ASP A 219 4.34 20.08 -7.34
N LEU A 220 5.52 20.02 -6.71
CA LEU A 220 5.79 20.73 -5.46
C LEU A 220 5.66 22.25 -5.61
N VAL A 221 6.06 22.80 -6.77
CA VAL A 221 6.04 24.24 -7.03
C VAL A 221 4.61 24.74 -7.21
N SER A 222 3.80 24.04 -7.99
CA SER A 222 2.38 24.35 -8.20
C SER A 222 1.59 24.25 -6.90
N VAL A 223 1.84 23.21 -6.11
CA VAL A 223 1.19 23.04 -4.80
C VAL A 223 1.57 24.19 -3.85
N MET A 224 2.85 24.50 -3.70
CA MET A 224 3.31 25.60 -2.83
C MET A 224 2.78 26.95 -3.29
N ARG A 225 2.82 27.22 -4.62
CA ARG A 225 2.26 28.44 -5.19
C ARG A 225 0.76 28.55 -4.93
N SER A 226 0.02 27.44 -5.03
CA SER A 226 -1.42 27.41 -4.72
C SER A 226 -1.69 27.72 -3.25
N VAL A 227 -0.90 27.15 -2.32
CA VAL A 227 -1.02 27.40 -0.88
C VAL A 227 -0.77 28.87 -0.53
N PHE A 228 0.29 29.48 -1.05
CA PHE A 228 0.64 30.87 -0.75
C PHE A 228 -0.19 31.91 -1.51
N SER A 229 -0.66 31.59 -2.71
CA SER A 229 -1.50 32.50 -3.49
C SER A 229 -2.94 32.58 -2.96
N GLN A 230 -3.42 31.55 -2.27
CA GLN A 230 -4.81 31.44 -1.81
C GLN A 230 -4.94 31.62 -0.28
N THR A 231 -4.04 32.38 0.35
CA THR A 231 -4.05 32.64 1.81
C THR A 231 -5.36 33.24 2.32
N HIS A 232 -6.07 34.00 1.49
CA HIS A 232 -7.38 34.56 1.83
C HIS A 232 -8.49 33.49 1.97
N GLN A 233 -8.33 32.29 1.39
CA GLN A 233 -9.31 31.21 1.50
C GLN A 233 -9.04 30.28 2.69
N TRP A 234 -8.06 30.61 3.54
CA TRP A 234 -7.72 29.77 4.68
C TRP A 234 -8.86 29.77 5.69
N ARG A 235 -9.29 28.56 6.06
CA ARG A 235 -10.33 28.35 7.05
C ARG A 235 -9.68 27.87 8.34
N TRP A 236 -9.62 28.76 9.34
CA TRP A 236 -8.95 28.47 10.60
C TRP A 236 -9.66 27.32 11.36
N GLU A 237 -10.96 27.12 11.15
CA GLU A 237 -11.75 26.04 11.75
C GLU A 237 -11.22 24.68 11.29
N SER A 238 -11.00 24.52 9.97
CA SER A 238 -10.41 23.31 9.39
C SER A 238 -8.99 23.09 9.88
N GLY A 239 -8.21 24.17 10.01
CA GLY A 239 -6.83 24.13 10.49
C GLY A 239 -6.73 23.66 11.93
N VAL A 240 -7.53 24.23 12.84
CA VAL A 240 -7.57 23.85 14.26
C VAL A 240 -8.02 22.40 14.40
N LEU A 241 -9.07 22.00 13.67
CA LEU A 241 -9.57 20.62 13.68
C LEU A 241 -8.48 19.64 13.21
N GLY A 242 -7.82 19.93 12.09
CA GLY A 242 -6.75 19.10 11.54
C GLY A 242 -5.54 18.98 12.49
N CYS A 243 -5.10 20.09 13.07
CA CYS A 243 -4.01 20.11 14.05
C CYS A 243 -4.37 19.35 15.34
N CYS A 244 -5.61 19.46 15.82
CA CYS A 244 -6.09 18.72 17.00
C CYS A 244 -6.07 17.20 16.75
N PHE A 245 -6.58 16.75 15.60
CA PHE A 245 -6.53 15.33 15.23
C PHE A 245 -5.10 14.83 15.00
N LEU A 246 -4.25 15.62 14.34
CA LEU A 246 -2.84 15.26 14.17
C LEU A 246 -2.13 15.10 15.52
N PHE A 247 -2.36 16.05 16.44
CA PHE A 247 -1.84 15.98 17.79
C PHE A 247 -2.34 14.73 18.53
N PHE A 248 -3.64 14.44 18.45
CA PHE A 248 -4.23 13.22 19.02
C PHE A 248 -3.57 11.94 18.47
N LEU A 249 -3.40 11.83 17.15
CA LEU A 249 -2.77 10.66 16.51
C LEU A 249 -1.28 10.51 16.90
N ILE A 250 -0.54 11.61 16.99
CA ILE A 250 0.86 11.59 17.44
C ILE A 250 0.94 11.18 18.92
N LEU A 251 0.03 11.69 19.75
CA LEU A 251 -0.02 11.37 21.18
C LEU A 251 -0.34 9.89 21.41
N THR A 252 -1.34 9.34 20.73
CA THR A 252 -1.69 7.91 20.87
C THR A 252 -0.55 7.01 20.41
N ARG A 253 0.14 7.37 19.32
CA ARG A 253 1.35 6.67 18.86
C ARG A 253 2.50 6.76 19.87
N TYR A 254 2.73 7.94 20.46
CA TYR A 254 3.76 8.14 21.47
C TYR A 254 3.50 7.30 22.73
N VAL A 255 2.25 7.29 23.21
CA VAL A 255 1.82 6.48 24.36
C VAL A 255 2.01 5.00 24.08
N SER A 256 1.58 4.51 22.91
CA SER A 256 1.75 3.12 22.50
C SER A 256 3.23 2.71 22.44
N LYS A 257 4.13 3.58 21.95
CA LYS A 257 5.57 3.29 21.92
C LYS A 257 6.19 3.23 23.33
N ARG A 258 5.73 4.06 24.26
CA ARG A 258 6.20 4.04 25.66
C ARG A 258 5.64 2.88 26.48
N LYS A 259 4.42 2.44 26.16
CA LYS A 259 3.70 1.40 26.91
C LYS A 259 3.11 0.38 25.91
N PRO A 260 3.79 -0.75 25.66
CA PRO A 260 3.35 -1.73 24.67
C PRO A 260 1.96 -2.32 24.98
N GLY A 261 1.54 -2.35 26.24
CA GLY A 261 0.17 -2.75 26.62
C GLY A 261 -0.94 -1.86 26.04
N PHE A 262 -0.62 -0.64 25.59
CA PHE A 262 -1.57 0.29 24.97
C PHE A 262 -1.45 0.35 23.43
N PHE A 263 -0.85 -0.67 22.80
CA PHE A 263 -0.81 -0.81 21.34
C PHE A 263 -2.17 -0.61 20.67
N TRP A 264 -3.23 -1.19 21.24
CA TRP A 264 -4.61 -1.10 20.76
C TRP A 264 -5.11 0.34 20.62
N ILE A 265 -4.64 1.27 21.46
CA ILE A 265 -5.03 2.68 21.38
C ILE A 265 -4.52 3.28 20.08
N SER A 266 -3.25 3.05 19.73
CA SER A 266 -2.68 3.55 18.48
C SER A 266 -3.29 2.87 17.25
N ALA A 267 -3.67 1.60 17.35
CA ALA A 267 -4.34 0.85 16.30
C ALA A 267 -5.73 1.42 15.96
N MET A 268 -6.52 1.73 16.99
CA MET A 268 -7.88 2.24 16.81
C MET A 268 -7.96 3.74 16.59
N ALA A 269 -6.89 4.49 16.91
CA ALA A 269 -6.87 5.95 16.88
C ALA A 269 -7.39 6.57 15.57
N PRO A 270 -7.01 6.09 14.36
CA PRO A 270 -7.48 6.67 13.10
C PRO A 270 -8.99 6.47 12.87
N LEU A 271 -9.52 5.28 13.17
CA LEU A 271 -10.95 5.04 13.08
C LEU A 271 -11.72 5.85 14.12
N THR A 272 -11.25 5.89 15.37
CA THR A 272 -11.88 6.72 16.41
C THR A 272 -11.83 8.20 16.07
N SER A 273 -10.76 8.66 15.42
CA SER A 273 -10.62 10.04 14.95
C SER A 273 -11.70 10.36 13.91
N VAL A 274 -11.96 9.45 12.96
CA VAL A 274 -13.04 9.65 11.97
C VAL A 274 -14.41 9.67 12.64
N VAL A 275 -14.70 8.73 13.56
CA VAL A 275 -15.99 8.68 14.26
C VAL A 275 -16.21 9.95 15.10
N VAL A 276 -15.22 10.36 15.89
CA VAL A 276 -15.30 11.58 16.71
C VAL A 276 -15.44 12.81 15.82
N ALA A 277 -14.70 12.90 14.71
CA ALA A 277 -14.84 13.98 13.74
C ALA A 277 -16.25 14.04 13.16
N SER A 278 -16.81 12.91 12.72
CA SER A 278 -18.16 12.84 12.15
C SER A 278 -19.23 13.26 13.17
N VAL A 279 -19.11 12.81 14.43
CA VAL A 279 -20.04 13.20 15.50
C VAL A 279 -19.93 14.69 15.81
N LEU A 280 -18.71 15.22 15.93
CA LEU A 280 -18.51 16.65 16.17
C LEU A 280 -19.11 17.51 15.05
N VAL A 281 -18.83 17.18 13.79
CA VAL A 281 -19.37 17.91 12.62
C VAL A 281 -20.90 17.85 12.58
N TYR A 282 -21.49 16.69 12.90
CA TYR A 282 -22.95 16.54 12.97
C TYR A 282 -23.58 17.40 14.06
N LEU A 283 -22.98 17.43 15.26
CA LEU A 283 -23.48 18.20 16.40
C LEU A 283 -23.33 19.72 16.21
N THR A 284 -22.18 20.17 15.67
CA THR A 284 -21.92 21.59 15.45
C THR A 284 -22.60 22.16 14.20
N ARG A 285 -23.22 21.30 13.37
CA ARG A 285 -23.69 21.66 12.01
C ARG A 285 -22.63 22.40 11.21
N ALA A 286 -21.35 22.03 11.36
CA ALA A 286 -20.24 22.70 10.72
C ALA A 286 -20.24 22.59 9.17
N GLU A 287 -21.20 21.85 8.60
CA GLU A 287 -21.59 21.94 7.19
C GLU A 287 -21.98 23.38 6.79
N GLN A 288 -22.65 24.12 7.68
CA GLN A 288 -23.07 25.51 7.47
C GLN A 288 -21.91 26.49 7.55
N ASP A 289 -20.89 26.15 8.33
CA ASP A 289 -19.66 26.94 8.43
C ASP A 289 -18.73 26.67 7.25
N GLY A 290 -19.01 25.66 6.41
CA GLY A 290 -18.35 25.33 5.15
C GLY A 290 -17.20 24.32 5.26
N ILE A 291 -17.17 23.50 6.31
CA ILE A 291 -16.25 22.35 6.38
C ILE A 291 -16.62 21.37 5.27
N GLN A 292 -15.63 20.97 4.46
CA GLN A 292 -15.84 19.99 3.39
C GLN A 292 -16.14 18.61 3.98
N ILE A 293 -17.34 18.11 3.74
CA ILE A 293 -17.78 16.78 4.15
C ILE A 293 -17.72 15.78 3.00
N ILE A 294 -17.42 14.53 3.33
CA ILE A 294 -17.60 13.41 2.43
C ILE A 294 -19.12 13.21 2.28
N GLY A 295 -19.67 13.57 1.12
CA GLY A 295 -21.11 13.47 0.84
C GLY A 295 -21.65 12.03 0.87
N GLN A 296 -22.90 11.84 0.46
CA GLN A 296 -23.55 10.54 0.55
C GLN A 296 -22.82 9.44 -0.25
N LEU A 297 -22.42 8.38 0.45
CA LEU A 297 -21.85 7.19 -0.15
C LEU A 297 -22.97 6.23 -0.56
N LYS A 298 -22.98 5.82 -1.84
CA LYS A 298 -23.93 4.83 -2.35
C LYS A 298 -23.70 3.50 -1.62
N LYS A 299 -24.74 2.99 -0.94
CA LYS A 299 -24.70 1.70 -0.24
C LYS A 299 -24.84 0.54 -1.25
N GLY A 300 -24.07 -0.53 -1.05
CA GLY A 300 -24.13 -1.77 -1.85
C GLY A 300 -23.03 -1.92 -2.90
N LEU A 301 -22.85 -3.14 -3.39
CA LEU A 301 -21.93 -3.46 -4.49
C LEU A 301 -22.41 -2.76 -5.77
N LYS A 302 -21.51 -2.08 -6.49
CA LYS A 302 -21.79 -1.69 -7.88
C LYS A 302 -22.00 -2.97 -8.68
N SER A 303 -23.23 -3.23 -9.10
CA SER A 303 -23.50 -4.21 -10.15
C SER A 303 -22.68 -3.79 -11.37
N THR A 304 -21.81 -4.67 -11.87
CA THR A 304 -20.90 -4.45 -13.01
C THR A 304 -21.64 -4.31 -14.36
N VAL A 305 -22.88 -3.83 -14.37
CA VAL A 305 -23.65 -3.60 -15.60
C VAL A 305 -24.32 -2.23 -15.50
N GLY A 306 -23.70 -1.27 -16.18
CA GLY A 306 -24.13 0.11 -16.24
C GLY A 306 -23.05 0.94 -16.94
N ILE A 307 -22.73 0.51 -18.16
CA ILE A 307 -22.13 1.35 -19.21
C ILE A 307 -23.04 2.57 -19.40
#